data_AF-A0A7S3B607-F1
#
_entry.id   AF-A0A7S3B607-F1
#
_cell.length_a   1.000
_cell.length_b   1.000
_cell.length_c   1.000
_cell.angle_alpha   90.00
_cell.angle_beta   90.00
_cell.angle_gamma   90.00
#
_symmetry.space_group_name_H-M   'P 1'
#
loop_
_entity.id
_entity.type
_entity.pdbx_description
1 polymer ?
#
loop_
_entity_poly.entity_id
_entity_poly.type
_entity_poly.pdbx_seq_one_letter_code
_entity_poly.pdbx_strand_id
1 'polypeptide(L)'
;MAWSQTSDSSTSLPVPSPPSPPPPLSGQDDQGVSPPQTYNLPWIPHVPAAVPTQITAYSINLSRVTSAGRSLPPLLFWLILPLLGQFLLNRFMFFTTPTRFRDGRRGNSWLRYRFLYGIYEYLLILPNMGIGFLFITIRIILAPFLASYYLFAMDACVAPGATATEAWDPAFCSYVSVAASDHRYNNPIIMVFLGIMQESLSSHRLESGQMKVKRELYRRLVATALSKSEPRVGCGIGCFGIKSKQAVQLPEPSAATGDLLSEPADVVRERWRKRRRVLNRWQLARMLLMNPSLAHFREHNLGTYGIHELDGELALGGELSKLGQLGKRWGHGLSNGLSNSLSRTRESISSATGPLRERVSSATSPVRERISSATSPLRQRMSSATSPLRERMPSFKDMGDKISAPVQGVGDAFSSMGDKSKQAVKGVGDAWEAVKR
;
A
#
# COMPACT_ATOMS: atom_id res chain seq x y z
N MET A 1 -25.37 18.41 46.43
CA MET A 1 -25.83 17.17 47.10
C MET A 1 -24.74 16.14 46.97
N ALA A 2 -24.32 15.59 48.11
CA ALA A 2 -23.11 14.80 48.30
C ALA A 2 -23.11 13.49 47.50
N TRP A 3 -21.97 13.17 46.88
CA TRP A 3 -21.69 11.86 46.31
C TRP A 3 -20.83 11.07 47.29
N SER A 4 -21.40 9.99 47.83
CA SER A 4 -20.71 8.96 48.58
C SER A 4 -19.87 8.13 47.60
N GLN A 5 -18.56 8.03 47.87
CA GLN A 5 -17.64 7.14 47.20
C GLN A 5 -17.86 5.71 47.74
N THR A 6 -18.32 4.80 46.88
CA THR A 6 -18.19 3.36 47.10
C THR A 6 -16.94 2.88 46.37
N SER A 7 -15.98 2.43 47.17
CA SER A 7 -14.76 1.73 46.77
C SER A 7 -15.12 0.35 46.21
N ASP A 8 -15.04 0.19 44.88
CA ASP A 8 -15.09 -1.12 44.25
C ASP A 8 -13.67 -1.67 44.04
N SER A 9 -13.52 -2.88 44.55
CA SER A 9 -12.36 -3.75 44.51
C SER A 9 -11.96 -4.11 43.08
N SER A 10 -10.74 -3.71 42.72
CA SER A 10 -10.06 -4.14 41.50
C SER A 10 -9.79 -5.64 41.54
N THR A 11 -10.66 -6.43 40.94
CA THR A 11 -10.37 -7.82 40.60
C THR A 11 -9.51 -7.81 39.33
N SER A 12 -8.20 -7.92 39.51
CA SER A 12 -7.22 -8.07 38.44
C SER A 12 -7.49 -9.38 37.68
N LEU A 13 -7.90 -9.28 36.42
CA LEU A 13 -7.92 -10.41 35.49
C LEU A 13 -6.48 -10.85 35.21
N PRO A 14 -6.17 -12.16 35.23
CA PRO A 14 -4.83 -12.65 34.91
C PRO A 14 -4.55 -12.46 33.42
N VAL A 15 -3.42 -11.82 33.13
CA VAL A 15 -2.83 -11.71 31.80
C VAL A 15 -2.42 -13.12 31.33
N PRO A 16 -2.82 -13.59 30.13
CA PRO A 16 -2.34 -14.85 29.61
C PRO A 16 -0.85 -14.75 29.29
N SER A 17 -0.06 -15.60 29.94
CA SER A 17 1.37 -15.78 29.68
C SER A 17 1.63 -16.27 28.25
N PRO A 18 2.67 -15.77 27.57
CA PRO A 18 3.03 -16.21 26.22
C PRO A 18 3.47 -17.69 26.22
N PRO A 19 3.25 -18.42 25.11
CA PRO A 19 3.64 -19.82 25.00
C PRO A 19 5.16 -19.98 25.08
N SER A 20 5.57 -20.93 25.92
CA SER A 20 6.97 -21.33 26.12
C SER A 20 7.58 -21.90 24.84
N PRO A 21 8.86 -21.61 24.54
CA PRO A 21 9.56 -22.23 23.43
C PRO A 21 9.76 -23.73 23.65
N PRO A 22 9.80 -24.54 22.58
CA PRO A 22 9.97 -25.99 22.68
C PRO A 22 11.34 -26.36 23.28
N PRO A 23 11.43 -27.50 23.98
CA PRO A 23 12.66 -27.93 24.63
C PRO A 23 13.76 -28.27 23.60
N PRO A 24 15.04 -28.03 23.92
CA PRO A 24 16.13 -28.44 23.06
C PRO A 24 16.25 -29.98 23.10
N LEU A 25 16.30 -30.57 21.91
CA LEU A 25 16.69 -31.97 21.71
C LEU A 25 18.12 -32.17 22.22
N SER A 26 18.24 -32.75 23.40
CA SER A 26 19.47 -33.35 23.92
C SER A 26 19.55 -34.80 23.45
N GLY A 27 20.63 -35.14 22.74
CA GLY A 27 20.91 -36.53 22.41
C GLY A 27 22.11 -36.74 21.48
N GLN A 28 23.29 -36.82 22.12
CA GLN A 28 24.28 -37.87 21.89
C GLN A 28 25.45 -37.61 20.90
N ASP A 29 26.55 -37.15 21.48
CA ASP A 29 27.91 -37.72 21.48
C ASP A 29 28.38 -38.49 20.22
N ASP A 30 29.43 -37.99 19.55
CA ASP A 30 30.79 -38.51 19.81
C ASP A 30 31.90 -37.79 19.01
N GLN A 31 32.96 -37.46 19.75
CA GLN A 31 34.39 -37.40 19.42
C GLN A 31 34.92 -36.62 18.19
N GLY A 32 35.77 -35.63 18.49
CA GLY A 32 36.71 -35.06 17.54
C GLY A 32 37.34 -33.76 18.02
N VAL A 33 38.22 -33.84 19.02
CA VAL A 33 39.06 -32.72 19.47
C VAL A 33 39.91 -32.22 18.29
N SER A 34 39.80 -30.93 17.98
CA SER A 34 40.76 -30.20 17.15
C SER A 34 40.94 -28.78 17.73
N PRO A 35 42.19 -28.27 17.81
CA PRO A 35 42.53 -27.05 18.55
C PRO A 35 41.99 -25.78 17.87
N PRO A 36 41.96 -24.64 18.60
CA PRO A 36 41.35 -23.41 18.10
C PRO A 36 42.11 -22.87 16.88
N GLN A 37 41.42 -22.80 15.74
CA GLN A 37 41.87 -22.00 14.62
C GLN A 37 41.79 -20.52 15.00
N THR A 38 42.92 -19.98 15.44
CA THR A 38 43.23 -18.56 15.36
C THR A 38 42.92 -18.07 13.96
N TYR A 39 42.04 -17.07 13.88
CA TYR A 39 41.73 -16.34 12.67
C TYR A 39 43.03 -15.73 12.09
N ASN A 40 43.61 -16.41 11.10
CA ASN A 40 44.60 -15.81 10.22
C ASN A 40 43.89 -14.72 9.41
N LEU A 41 44.12 -13.47 9.81
CA LEU A 41 43.87 -12.32 8.96
C LEU A 41 44.57 -12.56 7.61
N PRO A 42 43.88 -12.38 6.47
CA PRO A 42 44.52 -12.48 5.18
C PRO A 42 45.61 -11.41 5.10
N TRP A 43 46.83 -11.90 4.87
CA TRP A 43 48.04 -11.13 4.60
C TRP A 43 47.70 -9.95 3.68
N ILE A 44 47.90 -8.73 4.18
CA ILE A 44 47.82 -7.53 3.35
C ILE A 44 49.06 -7.56 2.46
N PRO A 45 48.94 -7.77 1.14
CA PRO A 45 50.11 -7.67 0.27
C PRO A 45 50.62 -6.24 0.36
N HIS A 46 51.87 -6.09 0.78
CA HIS A 46 52.61 -4.83 0.70
C HIS A 46 52.42 -4.24 -0.69
N VAL A 47 51.80 -3.06 -0.77
CA VAL A 47 51.70 -2.28 -1.99
C VAL A 47 53.13 -1.95 -2.42
N PRO A 48 53.64 -2.49 -3.54
CA PRO A 48 54.94 -2.07 -4.03
C PRO A 48 54.85 -0.58 -4.37
N ALA A 49 55.81 0.19 -3.86
CA ALA A 49 55.94 1.60 -4.18
C ALA A 49 55.85 1.80 -5.70
N ALA A 50 54.91 2.64 -6.13
CA ALA A 50 54.63 2.90 -7.53
C ALA A 50 55.92 3.38 -8.23
N VAL A 51 56.48 2.53 -9.08
CA VAL A 51 57.60 2.88 -9.96
C VAL A 51 57.07 3.92 -10.97
N PRO A 52 57.75 5.07 -11.18
CA PRO A 52 57.25 6.17 -12.03
C PRO A 52 57.08 5.83 -13.52
N THR A 53 57.37 4.62 -13.95
CA THR A 53 57.38 4.21 -15.36
C THR A 53 56.02 3.74 -15.90
N GLN A 54 55.00 3.54 -15.05
CA GLN A 54 53.64 3.20 -15.52
C GLN A 54 52.74 4.40 -15.86
N ILE A 55 53.14 5.63 -15.47
CA ILE A 55 52.38 6.83 -15.82
C ILE A 55 52.52 7.16 -17.32
N THR A 56 53.66 6.83 -17.93
CA THR A 56 53.89 7.02 -19.37
C THR A 56 53.10 6.02 -20.23
N ALA A 57 52.93 4.77 -19.80
CA ALA A 57 52.14 3.78 -20.55
C ALA A 57 50.61 4.10 -20.55
N TYR A 58 50.09 4.68 -19.46
CA TYR A 58 48.71 5.16 -19.41
C TYR A 58 48.50 6.41 -20.28
N SER A 59 49.50 7.30 -20.39
CA SER A 59 49.42 8.47 -21.28
C SER A 59 49.37 8.10 -22.76
N ILE A 60 50.05 7.01 -23.16
CA ILE A 60 50.05 6.55 -24.55
C ILE A 60 48.71 5.89 -24.92
N ASN A 61 48.05 5.18 -24.00
CA ASN A 61 46.71 4.66 -24.26
C ASN A 61 45.61 5.74 -24.25
N LEU A 62 45.77 6.82 -23.48
CA LEU A 62 44.85 7.96 -23.56
C LEU A 62 44.95 8.66 -24.93
N SER A 63 46.16 8.76 -25.49
CA SER A 63 46.37 9.35 -26.83
C SER A 63 45.79 8.48 -27.97
N ARG A 64 45.74 7.16 -27.79
CA ARG A 64 45.07 6.23 -28.74
C ARG A 64 43.55 6.23 -28.60
N VAL A 65 43.02 6.50 -27.41
CA VAL A 65 41.58 6.73 -27.21
C VAL A 65 41.16 8.08 -27.79
N THR A 66 42.05 9.08 -27.85
CA THR A 66 41.78 10.35 -28.55
C THR A 66 41.95 10.27 -30.07
N SER A 67 42.81 9.38 -30.60
CA SER A 67 42.96 9.21 -32.06
C SER A 67 41.98 8.19 -32.67
N ALA A 68 41.50 7.22 -31.89
CA ALA A 68 40.29 6.44 -32.18
C ALA A 68 39.01 7.14 -31.68
N GLY A 69 39.17 8.33 -31.10
CA GLY A 69 38.13 9.24 -30.64
C GLY A 69 37.39 9.82 -31.83
N ARG A 70 36.50 8.99 -32.39
CA ARG A 70 35.45 9.36 -33.34
C ARG A 70 34.91 10.71 -32.94
N SER A 71 35.34 11.75 -33.66
CA SER A 71 34.60 13.01 -33.74
C SER A 71 33.14 12.62 -33.90
N LEU A 72 32.26 13.14 -33.03
CA LEU A 72 30.82 13.07 -33.25
C LEU A 72 30.60 13.34 -34.76
N PRO A 73 29.92 12.43 -35.48
CA PRO A 73 29.68 12.60 -36.91
C PRO A 73 29.34 14.07 -37.17
N PRO A 74 29.98 14.76 -38.12
CA PRO A 74 29.81 16.22 -38.29
C PRO A 74 28.33 16.66 -38.30
N LEU A 75 27.43 15.78 -38.75
CA LEU A 75 25.97 15.93 -38.66
C LEU A 75 25.42 16.10 -37.23
N LEU A 76 25.93 15.37 -36.24
CA LEU A 76 25.52 15.50 -34.84
C LEU A 76 25.93 16.85 -34.25
N PHE A 77 27.11 17.37 -34.63
CA PHE A 77 27.52 18.71 -34.22
C PHE A 77 26.55 19.78 -34.76
N TRP A 78 26.13 19.64 -36.03
CA TRP A 78 25.13 20.49 -36.66
C TRP A 78 23.73 20.42 -36.02
N LEU A 79 23.38 19.33 -35.34
CA LEU A 79 22.12 19.18 -34.60
C LEU A 79 22.22 19.67 -33.14
N ILE A 80 23.36 19.44 -32.48
CA ILE A 80 23.57 19.81 -31.08
C ILE A 80 23.71 21.33 -30.94
N LEU A 81 24.41 21.98 -31.88
CA LEU A 81 24.65 23.42 -31.85
C LEU A 81 23.35 24.25 -31.83
N PRO A 82 22.36 24.04 -32.72
CA PRO A 82 21.10 24.77 -32.68
C PRO A 82 20.27 24.41 -31.43
N LEU A 83 20.32 23.18 -30.93
CA LEU A 83 19.61 22.79 -29.71
C LEU A 83 20.19 23.48 -28.46
N LEU A 84 21.52 23.55 -28.36
CA LEU A 84 22.21 24.29 -27.30
C LEU A 84 21.96 25.79 -27.43
N GLY A 85 22.05 26.32 -28.66
CA GLY A 85 21.71 27.71 -28.96
C GLY A 85 20.28 28.05 -28.55
N GLN A 86 19.33 27.15 -28.82
CA GLN A 86 17.95 27.32 -28.41
C GLN A 86 17.78 27.36 -26.90
N PHE A 87 18.40 26.42 -26.20
CA PHE A 87 18.38 26.37 -24.75
C PHE A 87 18.96 27.65 -24.14
N LEU A 88 20.11 28.11 -24.63
CA LEU A 88 20.78 29.32 -24.14
C LEU A 88 19.98 30.59 -24.46
N LEU A 89 19.47 30.75 -25.69
CA LEU A 89 18.70 31.93 -26.09
C LEU A 89 17.35 31.99 -25.37
N ASN A 90 16.65 30.86 -25.22
CA ASN A 90 15.44 30.79 -24.42
C ASN A 90 15.75 31.18 -22.96
N ARG A 91 16.80 30.61 -22.38
CA ARG A 91 17.17 30.82 -20.98
C ARG A 91 17.61 32.25 -20.66
N PHE A 92 18.40 32.87 -21.53
CA PHE A 92 19.07 34.14 -21.23
C PHE A 92 18.48 35.35 -21.96
N MET A 93 17.96 35.18 -23.18
CA MET A 93 17.48 36.28 -24.00
C MET A 93 15.96 36.44 -23.96
N PHE A 94 15.22 35.35 -24.17
CA PHE A 94 13.79 35.45 -24.46
C PHE A 94 12.90 35.39 -23.21
N PHE A 95 13.20 34.50 -22.26
CA PHE A 95 12.39 34.35 -21.04
C PHE A 95 12.99 35.09 -19.87
N THR A 96 12.23 36.02 -19.28
CA THR A 96 12.61 36.61 -17.98
C THR A 96 12.42 35.61 -16.87
N THR A 97 13.37 35.54 -15.95
CA THR A 97 13.20 34.83 -14.68
C THR A 97 11.90 35.30 -14.03
N PRO A 98 10.95 34.40 -13.71
CA PRO A 98 9.68 34.80 -13.14
C PRO A 98 9.92 35.56 -11.84
N THR A 99 9.39 36.77 -11.75
CA THR A 99 9.43 37.55 -10.51
C THR A 99 8.68 36.75 -9.44
N ARG A 100 9.37 36.43 -8.33
CA ARG A 100 8.70 35.83 -7.18
C ARG A 100 7.83 36.90 -6.55
N PHE A 101 6.52 36.69 -6.54
CA PHE A 101 5.63 37.52 -5.75
C PHE A 101 5.86 37.25 -4.26
N ARG A 102 5.57 38.26 -3.43
CA ARG A 102 5.72 38.19 -1.96
C ARG A 102 4.92 37.04 -1.34
N ASP A 103 3.87 36.58 -2.00
CA ASP A 103 3.00 35.48 -1.56
C ASP A 103 3.55 34.08 -1.91
N GLY A 104 4.79 33.99 -2.44
CA GLY A 104 5.42 32.72 -2.82
C GLY A 104 4.92 32.13 -4.14
N ARG A 105 3.89 32.71 -4.78
CA ARG A 105 3.45 32.34 -6.12
C ARG A 105 4.48 32.82 -7.16
N ARG A 106 4.88 31.93 -8.07
CA ARG A 106 5.71 32.29 -9.22
C ARG A 106 4.82 32.96 -10.27
N GLY A 107 5.16 34.18 -10.67
CA GLY A 107 4.49 34.84 -11.78
C GLY A 107 4.74 34.17 -13.12
N ASN A 108 3.88 34.48 -14.10
CA ASN A 108 4.06 34.01 -15.47
C ASN A 108 5.37 34.58 -16.05
N SER A 109 6.11 33.75 -16.78
CA SER A 109 7.27 34.19 -17.54
C SER A 109 6.83 34.96 -18.78
N TRP A 110 7.27 36.20 -18.93
CA TRP A 110 6.97 37.04 -20.09
C TRP A 110 8.09 36.94 -21.14
N LEU A 111 7.72 37.06 -22.41
CA LEU A 111 8.66 37.16 -23.53
C LEU A 111 9.20 38.59 -23.63
N ARG A 112 10.52 38.79 -23.50
CA ARG A 112 11.16 40.11 -23.59
C ARG A 112 11.15 40.69 -25.00
N TYR A 113 11.50 39.88 -25.98
CA TYR A 113 11.70 40.31 -27.37
C TYR A 113 10.85 39.49 -28.34
N ARG A 114 9.55 39.82 -28.43
CA ARG A 114 8.58 39.07 -29.25
C ARG A 114 8.94 39.02 -30.75
N PHE A 115 9.38 40.14 -31.32
CA PHE A 115 9.75 40.20 -32.74
C PHE A 115 11.00 39.36 -33.06
N LEU A 116 12.08 39.52 -32.27
CA LEU A 116 13.31 38.74 -32.45
C LEU A 116 13.08 37.24 -32.23
N TYR A 117 12.19 36.87 -31.30
CA TYR A 117 11.80 35.49 -31.10
C TYR A 117 11.16 34.89 -32.36
N GLY A 118 10.29 35.63 -33.06
CA GLY A 118 9.68 35.17 -34.30
C GLY A 118 10.70 34.92 -35.43
N ILE A 119 11.70 35.80 -35.59
CA ILE A 119 12.79 35.61 -36.56
C ILE A 119 13.60 34.36 -36.19
N TYR A 120 13.94 34.22 -34.90
CA TYR A 120 14.67 33.08 -34.38
C TYR A 120 13.92 31.76 -34.59
N GLU A 121 12.61 31.73 -34.35
CA GLU A 121 11.77 30.55 -34.57
C GLU A 121 11.77 30.15 -36.04
N TYR A 122 11.64 31.13 -36.95
CA TYR A 122 11.70 30.89 -38.39
C TYR A 122 13.05 30.34 -38.86
N LEU A 123 14.15 30.91 -38.36
CA LEU A 123 15.51 30.47 -38.70
C LEU A 123 15.81 29.04 -38.22
N LEU A 124 15.10 28.57 -37.19
CA LEU A 124 15.30 27.25 -36.60
C LEU A 124 14.36 26.17 -37.13
N ILE A 125 13.49 26.47 -38.11
CA ILE A 125 12.58 25.49 -38.71
C ILE A 125 13.37 24.28 -39.26
N LEU A 126 14.40 24.51 -40.08
CA LEU A 126 15.19 23.43 -40.70
C LEU A 126 15.97 22.60 -39.67
N PRO A 127 16.74 23.21 -38.73
CA PRO A 127 17.34 22.47 -37.62
C PRO A 127 16.36 21.68 -36.77
N ASN A 128 15.19 22.26 -36.46
CA ASN A 128 14.14 21.58 -35.68
C ASN A 128 13.55 20.40 -36.41
N MET A 129 13.40 20.47 -37.72
CA MET A 129 12.99 19.32 -38.53
C MET A 129 14.00 18.17 -38.40
N GLY A 130 15.31 18.46 -38.44
CA GLY A 130 16.37 17.48 -38.23
C GLY A 130 16.38 16.88 -36.81
N ILE A 131 16.21 17.73 -35.79
CA ILE A 131 16.08 17.31 -34.39
C ILE A 131 14.83 16.43 -34.21
N GLY A 132 13.71 16.83 -34.81
CA GLY A 132 12.46 16.06 -34.79
C GLY A 132 12.63 14.67 -35.39
N PHE A 133 13.33 14.56 -36.52
CA PHE A 133 13.67 13.27 -37.12
C PHE A 133 14.51 12.40 -36.18
N LEU A 134 15.55 12.97 -35.54
CA LEU A 134 16.37 12.26 -34.55
C LEU A 134 15.52 11.72 -33.38
N PHE A 135 14.60 12.52 -32.82
CA PHE A 135 13.72 12.08 -31.74
C PHE A 135 12.76 10.96 -32.19
N ILE A 136 12.24 11.03 -33.42
CA ILE A 136 11.43 9.97 -34.01
C ILE A 136 12.26 8.69 -34.14
N THR A 137 13.50 8.77 -34.64
CA THR A 137 14.40 7.61 -34.72
C THR A 137 14.69 7.01 -33.36
N ILE A 138 15.04 7.83 -32.36
CA ILE A 138 15.26 7.38 -30.98
C ILE A 138 14.00 6.70 -30.44
N ARG A 139 12.81 7.26 -30.70
CA ARG A 139 11.53 6.68 -30.26
C ARG A 139 11.25 5.34 -30.93
N ILE A 140 11.51 5.22 -32.23
CA ILE A 140 11.37 3.97 -32.99
C ILE A 140 12.33 2.89 -32.46
N ILE A 141 13.54 3.27 -32.03
CA ILE A 141 14.51 2.35 -31.44
C ILE A 141 14.11 1.98 -30.00
N LEU A 142 13.73 2.95 -29.17
CA LEU A 142 13.45 2.72 -27.76
C LEU A 142 12.14 1.97 -27.51
N ALA A 143 11.12 2.20 -28.35
CA ALA A 143 9.81 1.54 -28.24
C ALA A 143 9.90 0.00 -28.22
N PRO A 144 10.58 -0.70 -29.15
CA PRO A 144 10.72 -2.14 -29.10
C PRO A 144 11.58 -2.60 -27.92
N PHE A 145 12.58 -1.84 -27.46
CA PHE A 145 13.34 -2.20 -26.25
C PHE A 145 12.45 -2.16 -25.00
N LEU A 146 11.62 -1.12 -24.85
CA LEU A 146 10.66 -1.03 -23.75
C LEU A 146 9.58 -2.11 -23.86
N ALA A 147 9.03 -2.33 -25.05
CA ALA A 147 8.05 -3.39 -25.28
C ALA A 147 8.65 -4.78 -24.96
N SER A 148 9.92 -5.02 -25.32
CA SER A 148 10.62 -6.27 -25.00
C SER A 148 10.87 -6.42 -23.50
N TYR A 149 11.24 -5.32 -22.82
CA TYR A 149 11.46 -5.32 -21.37
C TYR A 149 10.18 -5.62 -20.59
N TYR A 150 9.05 -5.06 -21.02
CA TYR A 150 7.74 -5.27 -20.41
C TYR A 150 6.97 -6.47 -20.97
N LEU A 151 7.54 -7.24 -21.90
CA LEU A 151 6.85 -8.35 -22.56
C LEU A 151 6.32 -9.40 -21.58
N PHE A 152 7.00 -9.58 -20.44
CA PHE A 152 6.63 -10.55 -19.40
C PHE A 152 5.87 -9.91 -18.22
N ALA A 153 5.66 -8.60 -18.23
CA ALA A 153 4.94 -7.89 -17.18
C ALA A 153 3.45 -7.84 -17.53
N MET A 154 2.62 -8.61 -16.82
CA MET A 154 1.16 -8.61 -17.04
C MET A 154 0.46 -7.38 -16.44
N ASP A 155 1.11 -6.70 -15.52
CA ASP A 155 0.62 -5.50 -14.83
C ASP A 155 0.89 -4.20 -15.61
N ALA A 156 1.64 -4.26 -16.71
CA ALA A 156 1.95 -3.13 -17.57
C ALA A 156 1.31 -3.31 -18.96
N CYS A 157 0.48 -2.36 -19.37
CA CYS A 157 -0.06 -2.35 -20.73
C CYS A 157 0.99 -1.79 -21.71
N VAL A 158 1.26 -2.52 -22.77
CA VAL A 158 2.18 -2.06 -23.85
C VAL A 158 1.48 -1.11 -24.82
N ALA A 159 0.14 -1.18 -24.89
CA ALA A 159 -0.67 -0.34 -25.76
C ALA A 159 -0.77 1.12 -25.23
N PRO A 160 -0.93 2.12 -26.11
CA PRO A 160 -1.12 3.50 -25.69
C PRO A 160 -2.44 3.67 -24.90
N GLY A 161 -2.41 4.38 -23.77
CA GLY A 161 -3.57 4.48 -22.86
C GLY A 161 -4.69 5.45 -23.28
N ALA A 162 -4.49 6.30 -24.30
CA ALA A 162 -5.44 7.36 -24.63
C ALA A 162 -6.71 6.89 -25.37
N THR A 163 -6.69 5.68 -25.97
CA THR A 163 -7.69 5.25 -26.95
C THR A 163 -8.49 4.01 -26.53
N ALA A 164 -8.52 3.66 -25.23
CA ALA A 164 -9.09 2.41 -24.74
C ALA A 164 -8.50 1.14 -25.42
N THR A 165 -7.35 1.30 -26.08
CA THR A 165 -6.59 0.22 -26.73
C THR A 165 -5.95 -0.72 -25.72
N GLU A 166 -5.98 -0.38 -24.43
CA GLU A 166 -5.58 -1.29 -23.34
C GLU A 166 -6.41 -2.58 -23.33
N ALA A 167 -7.67 -2.51 -23.80
CA ALA A 167 -8.55 -3.66 -23.94
C ALA A 167 -8.06 -4.70 -24.97
N TRP A 168 -7.14 -4.31 -25.84
CA TRP A 168 -6.58 -5.16 -26.90
C TRP A 168 -5.35 -5.94 -26.44
N ASP A 169 -4.78 -5.60 -25.28
CA ASP A 169 -3.69 -6.33 -24.66
C ASP A 169 -4.27 -7.48 -23.80
N PRO A 170 -4.21 -8.74 -24.26
CA PRO A 170 -4.86 -9.85 -23.57
C PRO A 170 -4.20 -10.15 -22.22
N ALA A 171 -2.91 -9.88 -22.06
CA ALA A 171 -2.19 -10.12 -20.82
C ALA A 171 -2.65 -9.13 -19.74
N PHE A 172 -2.68 -7.85 -20.09
CA PHE A 172 -3.17 -6.80 -19.20
C PHE A 172 -4.65 -6.96 -18.85
N CYS A 173 -5.50 -7.30 -19.82
CA CYS A 173 -6.93 -7.56 -19.58
C CYS A 173 -7.14 -8.76 -18.65
N SER A 174 -6.38 -9.84 -18.86
CA SER A 174 -6.42 -11.01 -17.98
C SER A 174 -6.04 -10.62 -16.56
N TYR A 175 -4.96 -9.85 -16.39
CA TYR A 175 -4.53 -9.34 -15.08
C TYR A 175 -5.61 -8.50 -14.39
N VAL A 176 -6.18 -7.51 -15.10
CA VAL A 176 -7.24 -6.65 -14.56
C VAL A 176 -8.48 -7.46 -14.21
N SER A 177 -8.86 -8.45 -15.02
CA SER A 177 -10.03 -9.30 -14.74
C SER A 177 -9.84 -10.20 -13.51
N VAL A 178 -8.63 -10.73 -13.31
CA VAL A 178 -8.26 -11.51 -12.12
C VAL A 178 -8.27 -10.60 -10.89
N ALA A 179 -7.66 -9.42 -10.96
CA ALA A 179 -7.66 -8.46 -9.86
C ALA A 179 -9.08 -7.98 -9.49
N ALA A 180 -9.92 -7.72 -10.48
CA ALA A 180 -11.31 -7.34 -10.27
C ALA A 180 -12.13 -8.48 -9.65
N SER A 181 -11.90 -9.72 -10.10
CA SER A 181 -12.57 -10.91 -9.54
C SER A 181 -12.11 -11.16 -8.09
N ASP A 182 -10.81 -11.08 -7.82
CA ASP A 182 -10.26 -11.21 -6.48
C ASP A 182 -10.81 -10.13 -5.55
N HIS A 183 -10.83 -8.87 -5.98
CA HIS A 183 -11.43 -7.80 -5.19
C HIS A 183 -12.93 -8.01 -4.93
N ARG A 184 -13.67 -8.58 -5.89
CA ARG A 184 -15.11 -8.84 -5.76
C ARG A 184 -15.41 -9.94 -4.73
N TYR A 185 -14.60 -11.00 -4.68
CA TYR A 185 -14.83 -12.15 -3.78
C TYR A 185 -14.09 -12.04 -2.45
N ASN A 186 -12.88 -11.46 -2.45
CA ASN A 186 -11.99 -11.35 -1.30
C ASN A 186 -11.84 -9.90 -0.83
N ASN A 187 -12.91 -9.11 -0.89
CA ASN A 187 -12.87 -7.75 -0.35
C ASN A 187 -12.57 -7.79 1.16
N PRO A 188 -11.43 -7.24 1.62
CA PRO A 188 -11.00 -7.39 3.01
C PRO A 188 -11.97 -6.72 3.99
N ILE A 189 -12.67 -5.66 3.57
CA ILE A 189 -13.66 -4.97 4.40
C ILE A 189 -14.87 -5.86 4.64
N ILE A 190 -15.37 -6.53 3.58
CA ILE A 190 -16.52 -7.44 3.69
C ILE A 190 -16.15 -8.66 4.53
N MET A 191 -14.96 -9.22 4.34
CA MET A 191 -14.47 -10.36 5.12
C MET A 191 -14.39 -10.04 6.62
N VAL A 192 -13.81 -8.89 6.99
CA VAL A 192 -13.75 -8.45 8.39
C VAL A 192 -15.16 -8.18 8.94
N PHE A 193 -16.03 -7.54 8.16
CA PHE A 193 -17.41 -7.28 8.57
C PHE A 193 -18.19 -8.57 8.83
N LEU A 194 -18.12 -9.55 7.93
CA LEU A 194 -18.73 -10.86 8.09
C LEU A 194 -18.15 -11.62 9.29
N GLY A 195 -16.84 -11.50 9.53
CA GLY A 195 -16.19 -12.06 10.72
C GLY A 195 -16.77 -11.50 12.02
N ILE A 196 -16.88 -10.17 12.13
CA ILE A 196 -17.48 -9.51 13.30
C ILE A 196 -18.95 -9.95 13.48
N MET A 197 -19.71 -10.06 12.40
CA MET A 197 -21.10 -10.53 12.47
C MET A 197 -21.19 -11.98 12.93
N GLN A 198 -20.37 -12.87 12.37
CA GLN A 198 -20.36 -14.28 12.72
C GLN A 198 -19.94 -14.48 14.18
N GLU A 199 -18.92 -13.77 14.64
CA GLU A 199 -18.48 -13.77 16.05
C GLU A 199 -19.57 -13.22 16.97
N SER A 200 -20.19 -12.10 16.63
CA SER A 200 -21.29 -11.55 17.44
C SER A 200 -22.48 -12.50 17.52
N LEU A 201 -22.82 -13.21 16.44
CA LEU A 201 -23.90 -14.19 16.43
C LEU A 201 -23.55 -15.46 17.21
N SER A 202 -22.32 -15.95 17.11
CA SER A 202 -21.88 -17.14 17.83
C SER A 202 -21.84 -16.87 19.33
N SER A 203 -21.29 -15.74 19.76
CA SER A 203 -21.30 -15.31 21.17
C SER A 203 -22.72 -15.15 21.70
N HIS A 204 -23.61 -14.51 20.94
CA HIS A 204 -25.00 -14.35 21.38
C HIS A 204 -25.76 -15.70 21.45
N ARG A 205 -25.45 -16.66 20.57
CA ARG A 205 -26.00 -18.03 20.65
C ARG A 205 -25.47 -18.77 21.87
N LEU A 206 -24.17 -18.64 22.17
CA LEU A 206 -23.54 -19.26 23.33
C LEU A 206 -24.13 -18.70 24.63
N GLU A 207 -24.22 -17.38 24.76
CA GLU A 207 -24.85 -16.72 25.92
C GLU A 207 -26.31 -17.14 26.08
N SER A 208 -27.07 -17.17 24.98
CA SER A 208 -28.46 -17.64 25.02
C SER A 208 -28.54 -19.11 25.44
N GLY A 209 -27.59 -19.95 25.04
CA GLY A 209 -27.50 -21.35 25.45
C GLY A 209 -27.21 -21.48 26.94
N GLN A 210 -26.19 -20.77 27.44
CA GLN A 210 -25.84 -20.74 28.86
C GLN A 210 -26.99 -20.27 29.74
N MET A 211 -27.73 -19.24 29.30
CA MET A 211 -28.89 -18.73 30.05
C MET A 211 -30.06 -19.74 30.07
N LYS A 212 -30.26 -20.52 28.99
CA LYS A 212 -31.23 -21.62 29.00
C LYS A 212 -30.83 -22.73 29.98
N VAL A 213 -29.55 -23.13 29.99
CA VAL A 213 -29.03 -24.15 30.93
C VAL A 213 -29.15 -23.67 32.37
N LYS A 214 -28.77 -22.43 32.68
CA LYS A 214 -28.95 -21.84 34.02
C LYS A 214 -30.41 -21.83 34.46
N ARG A 215 -31.33 -21.48 33.55
CA ARG A 215 -32.77 -21.48 33.82
C ARG A 215 -33.27 -22.90 34.14
N GLU A 216 -32.82 -23.92 33.41
CA GLU A 216 -33.19 -25.31 33.67
C GLU A 216 -32.60 -25.85 34.98
N LEU A 217 -31.33 -25.54 35.28
CA LEU A 217 -30.73 -25.90 36.57
C LEU A 217 -31.48 -25.26 37.74
N TYR A 218 -31.84 -23.99 37.61
CA TYR A 218 -32.64 -23.30 38.63
C TYR A 218 -34.02 -23.94 38.80
N ARG A 219 -34.72 -24.26 37.70
CA ARG A 219 -36.00 -25.00 37.75
C ARG A 219 -35.87 -26.34 38.48
N ARG A 220 -34.81 -27.11 38.20
CA ARG A 220 -34.55 -28.39 38.87
C ARG A 220 -34.25 -28.22 40.36
N LEU A 221 -33.45 -27.22 40.72
CA LEU A 221 -33.15 -26.89 42.12
C LEU A 221 -34.41 -26.50 42.89
N VAL A 222 -35.25 -25.63 42.31
CA VAL A 222 -36.53 -25.23 42.92
C VAL A 222 -37.47 -26.42 43.05
N ALA A 223 -37.60 -27.26 42.01
CA ALA A 223 -38.44 -28.46 42.08
C ALA A 223 -37.97 -29.44 43.17
N THR A 224 -36.65 -29.58 43.36
CA THR A 224 -36.05 -30.44 44.39
C THR A 224 -36.23 -29.85 45.79
N ALA A 225 -36.18 -28.52 45.93
CA ALA A 225 -36.46 -27.84 47.20
C ALA A 225 -37.94 -27.99 47.59
N LEU A 226 -38.87 -27.84 46.62
CA LEU A 226 -40.30 -28.00 46.85
C LEU A 226 -40.67 -29.44 47.19
N SER A 227 -40.12 -30.44 46.48
CA SER A 227 -40.39 -31.86 46.80
C SER A 227 -39.90 -32.26 48.19
N LYS A 228 -38.83 -31.62 48.69
CA LYS A 228 -38.32 -31.85 50.05
C LYS A 228 -39.17 -31.18 51.14
N SER A 229 -40.01 -30.20 50.76
CA SER A 229 -40.88 -29.46 51.68
C SER A 229 -42.27 -30.07 51.86
N GLU A 230 -42.63 -31.11 51.11
CA GLU A 230 -43.87 -31.84 51.37
C GLU A 230 -43.73 -32.57 52.72
N PRO A 231 -44.56 -32.23 53.74
CA PRO A 231 -44.57 -32.97 54.98
C PRO A 231 -45.02 -34.39 54.63
N ARG A 232 -44.15 -35.38 54.90
CA ARG A 232 -44.57 -36.78 54.96
C ARG A 232 -45.70 -36.87 55.98
N VAL A 233 -46.94 -36.81 55.50
CA VAL A 233 -48.11 -37.23 56.26
C VAL A 233 -47.89 -38.70 56.51
N GLY A 234 -47.43 -39.01 57.72
CA GLY A 234 -47.17 -40.36 58.15
C GLY A 234 -48.44 -41.19 58.08
N CYS A 235 -48.44 -42.21 57.22
CA CYS A 235 -49.04 -43.47 57.61
C CYS A 235 -47.94 -44.23 58.37
N GLY A 236 -48.22 -44.53 59.63
CA GLY A 236 -47.22 -44.91 60.61
C GLY A 236 -46.56 -46.27 60.43
N ILE A 237 -45.54 -46.45 61.26
CA ILE A 237 -45.06 -47.67 61.95
C ILE A 237 -43.55 -47.86 61.76
N GLY A 238 -42.82 -47.83 62.88
CA GLY A 238 -41.52 -48.48 63.01
C GLY A 238 -40.34 -47.57 63.37
N CYS A 239 -40.05 -47.51 64.66
CA CYS A 239 -38.86 -46.93 65.27
C CYS A 239 -37.54 -47.27 64.56
N PHE A 240 -36.63 -46.31 64.42
CA PHE A 240 -35.24 -46.45 64.87
C PHE A 240 -34.60 -45.06 65.01
N GLY A 241 -34.19 -44.73 66.23
CA GLY A 241 -33.59 -43.46 66.57
C GLY A 241 -32.09 -43.45 66.26
N ILE A 242 -31.67 -42.50 65.44
CA ILE A 242 -30.29 -42.01 65.40
C ILE A 242 -30.34 -40.50 65.51
N LYS A 243 -29.89 -40.00 66.66
CA LYS A 243 -29.73 -38.57 66.95
C LYS A 243 -28.48 -38.07 66.21
N SER A 244 -28.63 -37.31 65.13
CA SER A 244 -27.58 -36.41 64.64
C SER A 244 -28.08 -34.96 64.66
N LYS A 245 -27.72 -34.27 65.73
CA LYS A 245 -27.86 -32.83 65.89
C LYS A 245 -26.71 -32.15 65.13
N GLN A 246 -26.99 -31.64 63.94
CA GLN A 246 -26.35 -30.44 63.41
C GLN A 246 -27.27 -29.88 62.32
N ALA A 247 -28.33 -29.22 62.78
CA ALA A 247 -29.14 -28.36 61.92
C ALA A 247 -28.26 -27.17 61.53
N VAL A 248 -27.61 -27.27 60.37
CA VAL A 248 -27.07 -26.10 59.68
C VAL A 248 -28.28 -25.20 59.43
N GLN A 249 -28.40 -24.14 60.23
CA GLN A 249 -29.30 -23.03 59.97
C GLN A 249 -28.93 -22.47 58.59
N LEU A 250 -29.60 -22.93 57.54
CA LEU A 250 -29.59 -22.20 56.29
C LEU A 250 -30.18 -20.82 56.61
N PRO A 251 -29.49 -19.73 56.25
CA PRO A 251 -30.00 -18.40 56.50
C PRO A 251 -31.39 -18.29 55.88
N GLU A 252 -32.39 -17.97 56.69
CA GLU A 252 -33.72 -17.68 56.18
C GLU A 252 -33.58 -16.59 55.11
N PRO A 253 -34.08 -16.83 53.88
CA PRO A 253 -34.03 -15.83 52.84
C PRO A 253 -34.86 -14.64 53.33
N SER A 254 -34.19 -13.59 53.78
CA SER A 254 -34.85 -12.36 54.23
C SER A 254 -35.87 -11.94 53.16
N ALA A 255 -37.12 -11.79 53.57
CA ALA A 255 -38.27 -11.54 52.70
C ALA A 255 -38.09 -10.33 51.75
N ALA A 256 -37.14 -9.44 52.05
CA ALA A 256 -36.75 -8.31 51.22
C ALA A 256 -36.02 -8.68 49.90
N THR A 257 -35.57 -9.92 49.73
CA THR A 257 -34.84 -10.35 48.51
C THR A 257 -35.76 -10.97 47.45
N GLY A 258 -37.00 -11.32 47.82
CA GLY A 258 -37.98 -11.96 46.93
C GLY A 258 -38.48 -11.06 45.80
N ASP A 259 -38.57 -9.75 46.04
CA ASP A 259 -39.10 -8.79 45.07
C ASP A 259 -38.09 -8.33 44.00
N LEU A 260 -36.78 -8.46 44.26
CA LEU A 260 -35.74 -8.14 43.28
C LEU A 260 -35.40 -9.32 42.35
N LEU A 261 -35.81 -10.54 42.71
CA LEU A 261 -35.61 -11.75 41.90
C LEU A 261 -36.80 -12.07 40.98
N SER A 262 -37.87 -11.25 41.00
CA SER A 262 -39.10 -11.50 40.26
C SER A 262 -39.27 -10.71 38.96
N GLU A 263 -38.34 -9.80 38.60
CA GLU A 263 -38.43 -9.16 37.29
C GLU A 263 -38.19 -10.25 36.22
N PRO A 264 -39.17 -10.56 35.35
CA PRO A 264 -39.01 -11.63 34.38
C PRO A 264 -37.79 -11.31 33.52
N ALA A 265 -36.87 -12.26 33.36
CA ALA A 265 -35.65 -12.06 32.57
C ALA A 265 -35.92 -11.49 31.15
N ASP A 266 -37.13 -11.67 30.65
CA ASP A 266 -37.61 -11.14 29.38
C ASP A 266 -37.84 -9.62 29.41
N VAL A 267 -38.28 -9.04 30.53
CA VAL A 267 -38.44 -7.58 30.73
C VAL A 267 -37.08 -6.88 30.71
N VAL A 268 -36.10 -7.43 31.44
CA VAL A 268 -34.71 -6.92 31.43
C VAL A 268 -34.13 -6.96 30.01
N ARG A 269 -34.35 -8.07 29.29
CA ARG A 269 -33.89 -8.24 27.91
C ARG A 269 -34.53 -7.22 26.97
N GLU A 270 -35.82 -6.96 27.11
CA GLU A 270 -36.52 -5.98 26.27
C GLU A 270 -36.06 -4.55 26.59
N ARG A 271 -35.83 -4.21 27.86
CA ARG A 271 -35.24 -2.93 28.27
C ARG A 271 -33.84 -2.75 27.66
N TRP A 272 -33.02 -3.79 27.67
CA TRP A 272 -31.69 -3.76 27.06
C TRP A 272 -31.75 -3.58 25.53
N ARG A 273 -32.65 -4.29 24.84
CA ARG A 273 -32.89 -4.10 23.39
C ARG A 273 -33.35 -2.69 23.06
N LYS A 274 -34.26 -2.12 23.85
CA LYS A 274 -34.71 -0.72 23.69
C LYS A 274 -33.54 0.26 23.85
N ARG A 275 -32.72 0.11 24.91
CA ARG A 275 -31.52 0.93 25.11
C ARG A 275 -30.54 0.82 23.93
N ARG A 276 -30.28 -0.40 23.42
CA ARG A 276 -29.40 -0.61 22.26
C ARG A 276 -29.95 0.06 20.99
N ARG A 277 -31.26 -0.04 20.72
CA ARG A 277 -31.92 0.64 19.60
C ARG A 277 -31.75 2.16 19.68
N VAL A 278 -31.92 2.75 20.85
CA VAL A 278 -31.72 4.19 21.07
C VAL A 278 -30.26 4.57 20.80
N LEU A 279 -29.29 3.84 21.35
CA LEU A 279 -27.86 4.10 21.09
C LEU A 279 -27.52 4.01 19.59
N ASN A 280 -28.02 3.00 18.88
CA ASN A 280 -27.80 2.86 17.44
C ASN A 280 -28.40 4.05 16.66
N ARG A 281 -29.58 4.55 17.05
CA ARG A 281 -30.18 5.77 16.44
C ARG A 281 -29.30 7.00 16.64
N TRP A 282 -28.75 7.19 17.83
CA TRP A 282 -27.82 8.30 18.12
C TRP A 282 -26.50 8.18 17.36
N GLN A 283 -25.94 6.97 17.26
CA GLN A 283 -24.72 6.73 16.48
C GLN A 283 -24.95 7.03 14.99
N LEU A 284 -26.10 6.61 14.44
CA LEU A 284 -26.50 6.90 13.08
C LEU A 284 -26.66 8.41 12.84
N ALA A 285 -27.37 9.12 13.74
CA ALA A 285 -27.52 10.57 13.66
C ALA A 285 -26.17 11.30 13.68
N ARG A 286 -25.25 10.88 14.56
CA ARG A 286 -23.89 11.42 14.62
C ARG A 286 -23.11 11.18 13.31
N MET A 287 -23.21 9.99 12.72
CA MET A 287 -22.53 9.65 11.48
C MET A 287 -23.03 10.51 10.31
N LEU A 288 -24.35 10.71 10.22
CA LEU A 288 -24.97 11.54 9.17
C LEU A 288 -24.67 13.02 9.34
N LEU A 289 -24.61 13.51 10.59
CA LEU A 289 -24.23 14.90 10.87
C LEU A 289 -22.78 15.20 10.48
N MET A 290 -21.88 14.23 10.63
CA MET A 290 -20.47 14.36 10.22
C MET A 290 -20.24 14.19 8.71
N ASN A 291 -21.18 13.59 7.99
CA ASN A 291 -21.03 13.22 6.57
C ASN A 291 -22.30 13.61 5.78
N PRO A 292 -22.47 14.89 5.39
CA PRO A 292 -23.71 15.36 4.78
C PRO A 292 -24.02 14.69 3.43
N SER A 293 -23.01 14.27 2.67
CA SER A 293 -23.21 13.53 1.42
C SER A 293 -23.88 12.16 1.63
N LEU A 294 -23.61 11.49 2.75
CA LEU A 294 -24.24 10.23 3.11
C LEU A 294 -25.72 10.41 3.49
N ALA A 295 -26.11 11.59 3.99
CA ALA A 295 -27.51 11.89 4.29
C ALA A 295 -28.36 11.90 3.02
N HIS A 296 -27.90 12.63 1.98
CA HIS A 296 -28.58 12.64 0.68
C HIS A 296 -28.57 11.26 0.01
N PHE A 297 -27.45 10.53 0.05
CA PHE A 297 -27.37 9.18 -0.51
C PHE A 297 -28.36 8.22 0.18
N ARG A 298 -28.51 8.33 1.51
CA ARG A 298 -29.44 7.51 2.29
C ARG A 298 -30.89 7.84 1.94
N GLU A 299 -31.25 9.12 1.87
CA GLU A 299 -32.60 9.57 1.51
C GLU A 299 -33.02 9.05 0.13
N HIS A 300 -32.13 9.18 -0.85
CA HIS A 300 -32.36 8.65 -2.20
C HIS A 300 -32.57 7.13 -2.19
N ASN A 301 -31.69 6.37 -1.54
CA ASN A 301 -31.80 4.91 -1.53
C ASN A 301 -33.01 4.39 -0.76
N LEU A 302 -33.43 5.05 0.33
CA LEU A 302 -34.65 4.69 1.04
C LEU A 302 -35.88 4.80 0.13
N GLY A 303 -35.95 5.86 -0.67
CA GLY A 303 -36.98 6.03 -1.69
C GLY A 303 -36.96 4.94 -2.75
N THR A 304 -35.78 4.57 -3.26
CA THR A 304 -35.63 3.54 -4.30
C THR A 304 -36.12 2.16 -3.87
N TYR A 305 -35.90 1.77 -2.61
CA TYR A 305 -36.30 0.44 -2.13
C TYR A 305 -37.76 0.36 -1.66
N GLY A 306 -38.55 1.43 -1.79
CA GLY A 306 -39.93 1.45 -1.31
C GLY A 306 -40.04 1.24 0.21
N ILE A 307 -38.92 1.40 0.93
CA ILE A 307 -38.91 1.53 2.39
C ILE A 307 -39.33 2.96 2.66
N HIS A 308 -40.56 3.29 2.27
CA HIS A 308 -41.27 4.39 2.88
C HIS A 308 -41.24 4.06 4.36
N GLU A 309 -40.53 4.93 5.08
CA GLU A 309 -40.52 4.98 6.52
C GLU A 309 -41.95 4.69 6.98
N LEU A 310 -42.14 3.65 7.81
CA LEU A 310 -43.44 3.33 8.38
C LEU A 310 -43.86 4.56 9.20
N ASP A 311 -44.49 5.51 8.51
CA ASP A 311 -44.66 6.92 8.86
C ASP A 311 -45.69 7.15 9.96
N GLY A 312 -46.10 6.09 10.66
CA GLY A 312 -47.01 6.19 11.80
C GLY A 312 -46.35 6.63 13.10
N GLU A 313 -45.07 6.31 13.34
CA GLU A 313 -44.43 6.51 14.66
C GLU A 313 -43.11 7.29 14.62
N LEU A 314 -42.61 7.64 13.44
CA LEU A 314 -41.34 8.36 13.24
C LEU A 314 -41.55 9.82 12.82
N ALA A 315 -42.53 10.50 13.44
CA ALA A 315 -42.69 11.97 13.40
C ALA A 315 -41.52 12.73 14.09
N LEU A 316 -40.30 12.21 13.98
CA LEU A 316 -39.05 12.86 14.36
C LEU A 316 -38.59 13.87 13.31
N GLY A 317 -39.12 13.88 12.08
CA GLY A 317 -38.78 14.89 11.06
C GLY A 317 -39.17 16.32 11.49
N GLY A 318 -40.34 16.48 12.10
CA GLY A 318 -40.78 17.77 12.67
C GLY A 318 -39.93 18.21 13.87
N GLU A 319 -39.58 17.27 14.76
CA GLU A 319 -38.73 17.49 15.93
C GLU A 319 -37.25 17.70 15.55
N LEU A 320 -36.73 17.04 14.51
CA LEU A 320 -35.36 17.22 13.99
C LEU A 320 -35.18 18.56 13.30
N SER A 321 -36.22 19.09 12.64
CA SER A 321 -36.18 20.47 12.12
C SER A 321 -36.14 21.51 13.26
N LYS A 322 -36.88 21.26 14.36
CA LYS A 322 -36.82 22.06 15.60
C LYS A 322 -35.48 21.90 16.33
N LEU A 323 -34.91 20.69 16.38
CA LEU A 323 -33.58 20.41 16.90
C LEU A 323 -32.47 20.97 16.01
N GLY A 324 -32.69 21.14 14.71
CA GLY A 324 -31.80 21.86 13.80
C GLY A 324 -31.76 23.36 14.10
N GLN A 325 -32.92 23.96 14.42
CA GLN A 325 -33.00 25.36 14.87
C GLN A 325 -32.43 25.54 16.29
N LEU A 326 -32.72 24.62 17.21
CA LEU A 326 -32.09 24.57 18.53
C LEU A 326 -30.59 24.29 18.42
N GLY A 327 -30.14 23.46 17.48
CA GLY A 327 -28.74 23.18 17.20
C GLY A 327 -27.98 24.39 16.68
N LYS A 328 -28.63 25.30 15.96
CA LYS A 328 -28.06 26.63 15.61
C LYS A 328 -27.95 27.55 16.83
N ARG A 329 -28.90 27.47 17.77
CA ARG A 329 -28.91 28.26 19.03
C ARG A 329 -27.96 27.72 20.09
N TRP A 330 -27.79 26.40 20.18
CA TRP A 330 -26.80 25.70 21.00
C TRP A 330 -25.43 25.67 20.32
N GLY A 331 -25.36 25.81 19.00
CA GLY A 331 -24.12 25.78 18.22
C GLY A 331 -23.10 26.81 18.67
N HIS A 332 -23.52 28.00 19.10
CA HIS A 332 -22.60 28.99 19.68
C HIS A 332 -22.07 28.62 21.07
N GLY A 333 -22.89 28.02 21.95
CA GLY A 333 -22.47 27.61 23.29
C GLY A 333 -21.68 26.30 23.31
N LEU A 334 -22.12 25.33 22.51
CA LEU A 334 -21.47 24.03 22.36
C LEU A 334 -20.18 24.14 21.54
N SER A 335 -20.09 25.04 20.55
CA SER A 335 -18.84 25.29 19.80
C SER A 335 -17.74 25.84 20.71
N ASN A 336 -18.07 26.72 21.65
CA ASN A 336 -17.10 27.23 22.63
C ASN A 336 -16.69 26.14 23.65
N GLY A 337 -17.64 25.33 24.11
CA GLY A 337 -17.37 24.18 24.99
C GLY A 337 -16.57 23.07 24.31
N LEU A 338 -16.90 22.73 23.07
CA LEU A 338 -16.18 21.77 22.23
C LEU A 338 -14.81 22.29 21.84
N SER A 339 -14.65 23.59 21.54
CA SER A 339 -13.33 24.17 21.24
C SER A 339 -12.41 24.11 22.45
N ASN A 340 -12.93 24.36 23.66
CA ASN A 340 -12.17 24.21 24.91
C ASN A 340 -11.90 22.74 25.27
N SER A 341 -12.81 21.83 24.92
CA SER A 341 -12.59 20.39 25.11
C SER A 341 -11.64 19.81 24.05
N LEU A 342 -11.68 20.32 22.82
CA LEU A 342 -10.79 19.98 21.70
C LEU A 342 -9.39 20.54 21.92
N SER A 343 -9.25 21.74 22.48
CA SER A 343 -7.93 22.25 22.86
C SER A 343 -7.30 21.41 23.96
N ARG A 344 -8.05 21.05 25.01
CA ARG A 344 -7.57 20.15 26.07
C ARG A 344 -7.25 18.74 25.57
N THR A 345 -8.08 18.17 24.70
CA THR A 345 -7.79 16.85 24.12
C THR A 345 -6.64 16.91 23.12
N ARG A 346 -6.49 17.99 22.35
CA ARG A 346 -5.33 18.20 21.47
C ARG A 346 -4.04 18.34 22.28
N GLU A 347 -4.09 19.04 23.40
CA GLU A 347 -2.95 19.19 24.31
C GLU A 347 -2.59 17.84 24.96
N SER A 348 -3.59 17.07 25.39
CA SER A 348 -3.40 15.70 25.92
C SER A 348 -2.93 14.70 24.85
N ILE A 349 -3.36 14.85 23.59
CA ILE A 349 -2.87 14.04 22.47
C ILE A 349 -1.45 14.45 22.13
N SER A 350 -1.12 15.74 22.17
CA SER A 350 0.24 16.23 21.91
C SER A 350 1.25 15.78 22.98
N SER A 351 0.83 15.74 24.26
CA SER A 351 1.65 15.20 25.34
C SER A 351 1.79 13.68 25.25
N ALA A 352 0.79 12.95 24.75
CA ALA A 352 0.86 11.51 24.52
C ALA A 352 1.63 11.11 23.24
N THR A 353 1.63 11.96 22.21
CA THR A 353 2.32 11.69 20.93
C THR A 353 3.81 12.00 20.96
N GLY A 354 4.29 12.88 21.84
CA GLY A 354 5.73 13.11 22.06
C GLY A 354 6.50 11.82 22.43
N PRO A 355 6.09 11.11 23.50
CA PRO A 355 6.71 9.84 23.89
C PRO A 355 6.57 8.74 22.83
N LEU A 356 5.46 8.74 22.07
CA LEU A 356 5.24 7.77 21.00
C LEU A 356 6.17 8.03 19.81
N ARG A 357 6.42 9.30 19.47
CA ARG A 357 7.37 9.69 18.44
C ARG A 357 8.79 9.32 18.83
N GLU A 358 9.19 9.49 20.09
CA GLU A 358 10.48 8.98 20.58
C GLU A 358 10.57 7.46 20.49
N ARG A 359 9.53 6.72 20.89
CA ARG A 359 9.51 5.25 20.76
C ARG A 359 9.58 4.76 19.31
N VAL A 360 8.90 5.44 18.39
CA VAL A 360 8.99 5.13 16.95
C VAL A 360 10.39 5.45 16.43
N SER A 361 10.97 6.57 16.84
CA SER A 361 12.34 6.95 16.45
C SER A 361 13.36 5.93 16.94
N SER A 362 13.26 5.50 18.21
CA SER A 362 14.12 4.47 18.79
C SER A 362 13.92 3.10 18.16
N ALA A 363 12.71 2.77 17.73
CA ALA A 363 12.42 1.51 17.03
C ALA A 363 12.88 1.52 15.56
N THR A 364 12.94 2.69 14.92
CA THR A 364 13.32 2.82 13.50
C THR A 364 14.84 2.81 13.30
N SER A 365 15.61 3.30 14.27
CA SER A 365 17.09 3.26 14.23
C SER A 365 17.68 1.85 14.00
N PRO A 366 17.34 0.81 14.79
CA PRO A 366 17.90 -0.53 14.59
C PRO A 366 17.45 -1.18 13.28
N VAL A 367 16.27 -0.83 12.76
CA VAL A 367 15.80 -1.29 11.44
C VAL A 367 16.64 -0.66 10.32
N ARG A 368 16.92 0.64 10.40
CA ARG A 368 17.79 1.32 9.44
C ARG A 368 19.21 0.75 9.45
N GLU A 369 19.73 0.42 10.63
CA GLU A 369 21.05 -0.21 10.78
C GLU A 369 21.08 -1.62 10.18
N ARG A 370 20.04 -2.44 10.39
CA ARG A 370 19.87 -3.76 9.74
C ARG A 370 19.75 -3.67 8.22
N ILE A 371 19.05 -2.67 7.69
CA ILE A 371 18.97 -2.45 6.24
C ILE A 371 20.35 -2.05 5.70
N SER A 372 21.07 -1.18 6.41
CA SER A 372 22.42 -0.74 6.01
C SER A 372 23.41 -1.92 5.98
N SER A 373 23.38 -2.77 7.01
CA SER A 373 24.24 -3.95 7.11
C SER A 373 23.86 -5.04 6.10
N ALA A 374 22.60 -5.16 5.71
CA ALA A 374 22.17 -6.07 4.65
C ALA A 374 22.50 -5.56 3.23
N THR A 375 22.47 -4.25 3.01
CA THR A 375 22.69 -3.64 1.67
C THR A 375 24.17 -3.61 1.28
N SER A 376 25.08 -3.47 2.26
CA SER A 376 26.53 -3.43 2.04
C SER A 376 27.10 -4.70 1.35
N PRO A 377 26.85 -5.93 1.86
CA PRO A 377 27.34 -7.15 1.21
C PRO A 377 26.66 -7.40 -0.15
N LEU A 378 25.43 -6.93 -0.35
CA LEU A 378 24.73 -7.03 -1.64
C LEU A 378 25.41 -6.16 -2.71
N ARG A 379 25.80 -4.94 -2.35
CA ARG A 379 26.55 -4.02 -3.23
C ARG A 379 27.95 -4.57 -3.55
N GLN A 380 28.59 -5.23 -2.58
CA GLN A 380 29.88 -5.89 -2.79
C GLN A 380 29.74 -7.10 -3.73
N ARG A 381 28.72 -7.95 -3.55
CA ARG A 381 28.41 -9.06 -4.46
C ARG A 381 28.09 -8.58 -5.88
N MET A 382 27.34 -7.49 -6.02
CA MET A 382 27.02 -6.91 -7.32
C MET A 382 28.28 -6.38 -8.00
N SER A 383 29.16 -5.69 -7.27
CA SER A 383 30.45 -5.20 -7.79
C SER A 383 31.34 -6.36 -8.25
N SER A 384 31.46 -7.42 -7.45
CA SER A 384 32.21 -8.62 -7.79
C SER A 384 31.61 -9.39 -8.99
N ALA A 385 30.29 -9.37 -9.18
CA ALA A 385 29.64 -9.99 -10.34
C ALA A 385 29.83 -9.15 -11.62
N THR A 386 29.89 -7.83 -11.52
CA THR A 386 30.08 -6.94 -12.68
C THR A 386 31.53 -6.87 -13.18
N SER A 387 32.53 -7.09 -12.32
CA SER A 387 33.95 -7.10 -12.72
C SER A 387 34.31 -8.11 -13.83
N PRO A 388 33.96 -9.41 -13.72
CA PRO A 388 34.27 -10.38 -14.78
C PRO A 388 33.46 -10.15 -16.07
N LEU A 389 32.27 -9.55 -15.97
CA LEU A 389 31.47 -9.12 -17.12
C LEU A 389 32.14 -7.98 -17.89
N ARG A 390 32.77 -7.04 -17.17
CA ARG A 390 33.56 -5.95 -17.76
C ARG A 390 34.84 -6.45 -18.42
N GLU A 391 35.48 -7.48 -17.87
CA GLU A 391 36.65 -8.14 -18.48
C GLU A 391 36.31 -9.00 -19.69
N ARG A 392 35.06 -9.47 -19.84
CA ARG A 392 34.59 -10.22 -21.03
C ARG A 392 34.12 -9.33 -22.18
N MET A 393 33.84 -8.05 -21.96
CA MET A 393 33.46 -7.10 -23.01
C MET A 393 34.48 -6.93 -24.18
N PRO A 394 35.81 -7.01 -23.99
CA PRO A 394 36.77 -6.97 -25.10
C PRO A 394 36.60 -8.12 -26.10
N SER A 395 36.16 -9.30 -25.65
CA SER A 395 35.90 -10.46 -26.50
C SER A 395 34.69 -10.25 -27.42
N PHE A 396 33.70 -9.47 -26.98
CA PHE A 396 32.55 -9.07 -27.80
C PHE A 396 32.95 -8.12 -28.94
N LYS A 397 33.95 -7.26 -28.71
CA LYS A 397 34.50 -6.39 -29.76
C LYS A 397 35.23 -7.22 -30.83
N ASP A 398 36.01 -8.20 -30.39
CA ASP A 398 36.73 -9.13 -31.26
C ASP A 398 35.77 -10.00 -32.12
N MET A 399 34.59 -10.33 -31.56
CA MET A 399 33.50 -10.99 -32.30
C MET A 399 32.84 -10.05 -33.32
N GLY A 400 32.66 -8.77 -32.96
CA GLY A 400 32.15 -7.74 -33.88
C GLY A 400 33.07 -7.53 -35.10
N ASP A 401 34.38 -7.51 -34.88
CA ASP A 401 35.37 -7.36 -35.96
C ASP A 401 35.38 -8.60 -36.88
N LYS A 402 35.18 -9.81 -36.32
CA LYS A 402 35.04 -11.06 -37.10
C LYS A 402 33.74 -11.14 -37.91
N ILE A 403 32.67 -10.49 -37.47
CA ILE A 403 31.38 -10.43 -38.18
C ILE A 403 31.38 -9.32 -39.25
N SER A 404 32.18 -8.26 -39.07
CA SER A 404 32.27 -7.13 -40.01
C SER A 404 32.72 -7.54 -41.41
N ALA A 405 33.73 -8.41 -41.52
CA ALA A 405 34.29 -8.85 -42.80
C ALA A 405 33.28 -9.61 -43.69
N PRO A 406 32.55 -10.64 -43.19
CA PRO A 406 31.53 -11.30 -44.01
C PRO A 406 30.34 -10.40 -44.34
N VAL A 407 29.96 -9.47 -43.46
CA VAL A 407 28.87 -8.50 -43.73
C VAL A 407 29.24 -7.54 -44.86
N GLN A 408 30.50 -7.07 -44.93
CA GLN A 408 30.99 -6.29 -46.06
C GLN A 408 31.00 -7.09 -47.36
N GLY A 409 31.44 -8.36 -47.33
CA GLY A 409 31.41 -9.24 -48.50
C GLY A 409 30.01 -9.47 -49.06
N VAL A 410 28.99 -9.53 -48.19
CA VAL A 410 27.58 -9.60 -48.62
C VAL A 410 27.11 -8.28 -49.25
N GLY A 411 27.55 -7.14 -48.72
CA GLY A 411 27.25 -5.81 -49.30
C GLY A 411 27.85 -5.61 -50.68
N ASP A 412 29.09 -6.06 -50.88
CA ASP A 412 29.78 -5.99 -52.18
C ASP A 412 29.12 -6.91 -53.21
N ALA A 413 28.69 -8.10 -52.80
CA ALA A 413 27.94 -9.03 -53.64
C ALA A 413 26.59 -8.44 -54.10
N PHE A 414 25.86 -7.78 -53.19
CA PHE A 414 24.62 -7.10 -53.53
C PHE A 414 24.83 -5.93 -54.50
N SER A 415 25.89 -5.16 -54.32
CA SER A 415 26.25 -4.05 -55.21
C SER A 415 26.59 -4.55 -56.62
N SER A 416 27.39 -5.62 -56.71
CA SER A 416 27.70 -6.29 -57.98
C SER A 416 26.46 -6.82 -58.69
N MET A 417 25.50 -7.37 -57.93
CA MET A 417 24.24 -7.86 -58.48
C MET A 417 23.36 -6.71 -59.01
N GLY A 418 23.34 -5.57 -58.30
CA GLY A 418 22.66 -4.36 -58.75
C GLY A 418 23.21 -3.81 -60.06
N ASP A 419 24.53 -3.81 -60.24
CA ASP A 419 25.15 -3.33 -61.48
C ASP A 419 24.88 -4.28 -62.66
N LYS A 420 24.90 -5.60 -62.44
CA LYS A 420 24.49 -6.59 -63.46
C LYS A 420 23.03 -6.42 -63.86
N SER A 421 22.14 -6.16 -62.90
CA SER A 421 20.73 -5.90 -63.18
C SER A 421 20.52 -4.64 -64.03
N LYS A 422 21.21 -3.53 -63.71
CA LYS A 422 21.17 -2.31 -64.53
C LYS A 422 21.66 -2.54 -65.96
N GLN A 423 22.73 -3.32 -66.12
CA GLN A 423 23.28 -3.65 -67.43
C GLN A 423 22.31 -4.52 -68.25
N ALA A 424 21.63 -5.47 -67.62
CA ALA A 424 20.59 -6.28 -68.27
C ALA A 424 19.39 -5.42 -68.72
N VAL A 425 18.92 -4.51 -67.86
CA VAL A 425 17.83 -3.58 -68.19
C VAL A 425 18.21 -2.67 -69.38
N LYS A 426 19.44 -2.17 -69.40
CA LYS A 426 19.95 -1.38 -70.52
C LYS A 426 19.97 -2.18 -71.82
N GLY A 427 20.45 -3.43 -71.78
CA GLY A 427 20.47 -4.32 -72.95
C GLY A 427 19.07 -4.61 -73.50
N VAL A 428 18.06 -4.76 -72.63
CA VAL A 428 16.66 -4.91 -73.05
C VAL A 428 16.14 -3.63 -73.72
N GLY A 429 16.48 -2.45 -73.19
CA GLY A 429 16.12 -1.16 -73.79
C GLY A 429 16.75 -0.97 -75.17
N ASP A 430 18.03 -1.31 -75.32
CA ASP A 430 18.75 -1.22 -76.59
C ASP A 430 18.17 -2.19 -77.64
N ALA A 431 17.79 -3.41 -77.22
CA ALA A 431 17.12 -4.39 -78.08
C ALA A 431 15.72 -3.93 -78.52
N TRP A 432 14.97 -3.30 -77.62
CA TRP A 432 13.65 -2.73 -77.93
C TRP A 432 13.74 -1.62 -78.97
N GLU A 433 14.71 -0.71 -78.86
CA GLU A 433 14.93 0.35 -79.84
C GLU A 433 15.45 -0.18 -81.19
N ALA A 434 16.15 -1.32 -81.19
CA ALA A 434 16.56 -2.00 -82.43
C ALA A 434 15.38 -2.66 -83.17
N VAL A 435 14.38 -3.19 -82.45
CA VAL A 435 13.15 -3.75 -83.04
C VAL A 435 12.23 -2.66 -83.62
N LYS A 436 12.35 -1.43 -83.11
CA LYS A 436 11.52 -0.29 -83.51
C LYS A 436 12.01 0.40 -84.78
N ARG A 437 13.27 0.21 -85.16
CA ARG A 437 13.84 0.66 -86.44
C ARG A 437 13.67 -0.41 -87.50
#